data_AF-A0A239HQV7-F1
#
_entry.id   AF-A0A239HQV7-F1
#
_cell.length_a   1.000
_cell.length_b   1.000
_cell.length_c   1.000
_cell.angle_alpha   90.00
_cell.angle_beta   90.00
_cell.angle_gamma   90.00
#
_symmetry.space_group_name_H-M   'P 1'
#
loop_
_entity.id
_entity.type
_entity.pdbx_description
1 polymer ?
#
loop_
_entity_poly.entity_id
_entity_poly.type
_entity_poly.pdbx_seq_one_letter_code
_entity_poly.pdbx_strand_id
1 'polypeptide(L)'
;MRHAASGLRNHPRLTYRPGLPLPAYADGYNAGCDSGRQAAGTITTGAFRKDVLRYLKEATYAQGWGDGYEQCRRPAESEERQRYEDARGNHHEHDWRQQKDRALGQALRGE
;
A
#
# COMPACT_ATOMS: atom_id res chain seq x y z
N MET A 1 2.95 -6.44 38.44
CA MET A 1 1.84 -5.88 37.64
C MET A 1 1.74 -6.66 36.34
N ARG A 2 0.52 -7.05 35.96
CA ARG A 2 0.20 -8.01 34.90
C ARG A 2 0.01 -7.32 33.55
N HIS A 3 0.47 -8.00 32.49
CA HIS A 3 0.03 -7.96 31.08
C HIS A 3 0.24 -6.64 30.31
N ALA A 4 0.67 -6.62 29.05
CA ALA A 4 0.31 -7.52 27.97
C ALA A 4 1.46 -7.84 27.01
N ALA A 5 1.64 -9.13 26.74
CA ALA A 5 2.26 -9.60 25.51
C ALA A 5 1.41 -9.11 24.34
N SER A 6 1.91 -8.15 23.56
CA SER A 6 1.26 -7.72 22.33
C SER A 6 1.40 -8.85 21.32
N GLY A 7 0.28 -9.51 21.08
CA GLY A 7 0.20 -10.79 20.39
C GLY A 7 0.88 -10.75 19.03
N LEU A 8 1.59 -11.84 18.73
CA LEU A 8 1.91 -12.26 17.38
C LEU A 8 0.62 -12.17 16.56
N ARG A 9 0.52 -11.16 15.69
CA ARG A 9 -0.52 -11.14 14.66
C ARG A 9 -0.18 -12.27 13.70
N ASN A 10 -0.72 -13.44 13.99
CA ASN A 10 -0.88 -14.54 13.04
C ASN A 10 -1.70 -14.02 11.86
N HIS A 11 -1.01 -13.36 10.92
CA HIS A 11 -1.49 -13.32 9.56
C HIS A 11 -1.32 -14.76 9.08
N PRO A 12 -2.37 -15.41 8.55
CA PRO A 12 -2.15 -16.61 7.76
C PRO A 12 -1.32 -16.18 6.54
N ARG A 13 0.00 -16.18 6.68
CA ARG A 13 0.91 -16.29 5.55
C ARG A 13 0.52 -17.63 4.94
N LEU A 14 -0.16 -17.59 3.79
CA LEU A 14 -0.37 -18.76 2.96
C LEU A 14 1.00 -19.36 2.70
N THR A 15 1.38 -20.36 3.49
CA THR A 15 2.64 -21.08 3.31
C THR A 15 2.47 -21.93 2.06
N TYR A 16 3.11 -21.44 1.00
CA TYR A 16 3.44 -22.18 -0.21
C TYR A 16 3.76 -23.65 0.10
N ARG A 17 2.97 -24.55 -0.50
CA ARG A 17 3.19 -26.00 -0.45
C ARG A 17 3.95 -26.41 -1.71
N PRO A 18 5.09 -27.12 -1.62
CA PRO A 18 5.87 -27.46 -2.80
C PRO A 18 5.08 -28.44 -3.70
N GLY A 19 4.82 -28.05 -4.96
CA GLY A 19 4.08 -28.88 -5.93
C GLY A 19 3.39 -28.16 -7.10
N LEU A 20 3.76 -26.91 -7.38
CA LEU A 20 3.17 -25.97 -8.33
C LEU A 20 1.79 -25.41 -7.95
N PRO A 21 1.60 -24.08 -7.97
CA PRO A 21 0.26 -23.54 -8.12
C PRO A 21 -0.33 -24.10 -9.41
N LEU A 22 -1.57 -24.61 -9.37
CA LEU A 22 -2.34 -24.87 -10.59
C LEU A 22 -2.18 -23.64 -11.49
N PRO A 23 -1.76 -23.76 -12.76
CA PRO A 23 -1.39 -22.60 -13.59
C PRO A 23 -2.43 -21.48 -13.55
N ALA A 24 -3.71 -21.85 -13.49
CA ALA A 24 -4.83 -20.94 -13.29
C ALA A 24 -4.74 -20.07 -12.02
N TYR A 25 -4.39 -20.65 -10.88
CA TYR A 25 -4.22 -19.91 -9.63
C TYR A 25 -3.08 -18.89 -9.72
N ALA A 26 -1.91 -19.30 -10.22
CA ALA A 26 -0.74 -18.43 -10.30
C ALA A 26 -0.98 -17.24 -11.26
N ASP A 27 -1.57 -17.53 -12.42
CA ASP A 27 -1.96 -16.50 -13.37
C ASP A 27 -2.96 -15.52 -12.76
N GLY A 28 -3.95 -16.05 -12.03
CA GLY A 28 -4.92 -15.25 -11.28
C GLY A 28 -4.22 -14.35 -10.26
N TYR A 29 -3.35 -14.93 -9.44
CA TYR A 29 -2.61 -14.22 -8.40
C TYR A 29 -1.76 -13.07 -8.94
N ASN A 30 -1.01 -13.31 -10.02
CA ASN A 30 -0.19 -12.29 -10.66
C ASN A 30 -1.06 -11.15 -11.23
N ALA A 31 -2.13 -11.50 -11.93
CA ALA A 31 -3.11 -10.57 -12.48
C ALA A 31 -3.81 -9.72 -11.39
N GLY A 32 -4.19 -10.37 -10.28
CA GLY A 32 -4.80 -9.72 -9.12
C GLY A 32 -3.85 -8.73 -8.47
N CYS A 33 -2.60 -9.14 -8.24
CA CYS A 33 -1.59 -8.29 -7.61
C CYS A 33 -1.22 -7.06 -8.47
N ASP A 34 -1.10 -7.22 -9.79
CA ASP A 34 -0.96 -6.08 -10.72
C ASP A 34 -2.13 -5.11 -10.60
N SER A 35 -3.36 -5.63 -10.54
CA SER A 35 -4.58 -4.83 -10.40
C SER A 35 -4.67 -4.13 -9.03
N GLY A 36 -4.24 -4.79 -7.96
CA GLY A 36 -4.20 -4.23 -6.60
C GLY A 36 -3.25 -3.04 -6.48
N ARG A 37 -2.06 -3.13 -7.11
CA ARG A 37 -1.11 -2.00 -7.15
C ARG A 37 -1.64 -0.79 -7.92
N GLN A 38 -2.35 -1.02 -9.03
CA GLN A 38 -2.96 0.05 -9.82
C GLN A 38 -4.11 0.73 -9.06
N ALA A 39 -4.94 -0.05 -8.36
CA ALA A 39 -6.07 0.48 -7.58
C ALA A 39 -5.63 1.42 -6.45
N ALA A 40 -4.42 1.24 -5.94
CA ALA A 40 -3.83 2.03 -4.86
C ALA A 40 -3.03 3.26 -5.36
N GLY A 41 -3.49 3.90 -6.44
CA GLY A 41 -3.03 5.24 -6.80
C GLY A 41 -1.77 5.34 -7.68
N THR A 42 -1.21 4.23 -8.16
CA THR A 42 -0.20 4.33 -9.22
C THR A 42 -0.87 4.70 -10.54
N ILE A 43 -0.70 5.96 -10.98
CA ILE A 43 -1.04 6.41 -12.35
C ILE A 43 -0.08 5.72 -13.33
N THR A 44 -0.23 4.41 -13.47
CA THR A 44 0.32 3.67 -14.59
C THR A 44 -0.86 3.38 -15.51
N THR A 45 -0.70 3.73 -16.77
CA THR A 45 -1.56 3.36 -17.91
C THR A 45 -1.54 1.84 -18.16
N GLY A 46 -1.45 1.04 -17.11
CA GLY A 46 -1.53 -0.41 -17.15
C GLY A 46 -2.98 -0.82 -17.16
N ALA A 47 -3.35 -1.71 -18.08
CA ALA A 47 -4.70 -2.26 -18.10
C ALA A 47 -4.96 -3.00 -16.77
N PHE A 48 -6.15 -2.82 -16.21
CA PHE A 48 -6.67 -3.67 -15.15
C PHE A 48 -6.64 -5.12 -15.68
N ARG A 49 -5.72 -5.95 -15.18
CA ARG A 49 -5.39 -7.26 -15.76
C ARG A 49 -6.41 -8.33 -15.33
N LYS A 50 -7.71 -8.04 -15.34
CA LYS A 50 -8.74 -9.04 -15.03
C LYS A 50 -9.20 -9.69 -16.33
N ASP A 51 -8.76 -10.92 -16.60
CA ASP A 51 -9.37 -11.74 -17.64
C ASP A 51 -10.78 -12.13 -17.16
N VAL A 52 -11.78 -11.33 -17.53
CA VAL A 52 -13.15 -11.45 -17.01
C VAL A 52 -13.77 -12.80 -17.36
N LEU A 53 -13.56 -13.28 -18.59
CA LEU A 53 -14.13 -14.55 -19.03
C LEU A 53 -13.55 -15.70 -18.21
N ARG A 54 -12.25 -15.66 -17.95
CA ARG A 54 -11.57 -16.68 -17.16
C ARG A 54 -11.91 -16.58 -15.68
N TYR A 55 -12.06 -15.36 -15.15
CA TYR A 55 -12.56 -15.12 -13.80
C TYR A 55 -13.96 -15.70 -13.57
N LEU A 56 -14.83 -15.66 -14.58
CA LEU A 56 -16.18 -16.24 -14.48
C LEU A 56 -16.22 -17.76 -14.67
N LYS A 57 -15.27 -18.33 -15.43
CA LYS A 57 -15.28 -19.75 -15.80
C LYS A 57 -14.37 -20.62 -14.93
N GLU A 58 -13.26 -20.10 -14.46
CA GLU A 58 -12.22 -20.82 -13.73
C GLU A 58 -12.17 -20.35 -12.28
N ALA A 59 -12.81 -21.11 -11.37
CA ALA A 59 -12.83 -20.79 -9.95
C ALA A 59 -11.41 -20.62 -9.36
N THR A 60 -10.45 -21.44 -9.79
CA THR A 60 -9.06 -21.37 -9.33
C THR A 60 -8.36 -20.07 -9.75
N TYR A 61 -8.64 -19.56 -10.95
CA TYR A 61 -8.14 -18.26 -11.40
C TYR A 61 -8.79 -17.12 -10.59
N ALA A 62 -10.11 -17.19 -10.37
CA ALA A 62 -10.82 -16.18 -9.61
C ALA A 62 -10.33 -16.09 -8.15
N GLN A 63 -10.07 -17.24 -7.53
CA GLN A 63 -9.49 -17.32 -6.20
C GLN A 63 -8.10 -16.69 -6.16
N GLY A 64 -7.19 -17.11 -7.06
CA GLY A 64 -5.85 -16.52 -7.16
C GLY A 64 -5.92 -15.00 -7.36
N TRP A 65 -6.79 -14.52 -8.24
CA TRP A 65 -6.98 -13.09 -8.50
C TRP A 65 -7.42 -12.31 -7.27
N GLY A 66 -8.39 -12.82 -6.51
CA GLY A 66 -8.81 -12.20 -5.25
C GLY A 66 -7.68 -12.12 -4.24
N ASP A 67 -6.98 -13.24 -4.03
CA ASP A 67 -5.89 -13.33 -3.05
C ASP A 67 -4.73 -12.38 -3.42
N GLY A 68 -4.34 -12.31 -4.69
CA GLY A 68 -3.30 -11.41 -5.17
C GLY A 68 -3.70 -9.93 -5.08
N TYR A 69 -4.95 -9.59 -5.39
CA TYR A 69 -5.47 -8.22 -5.30
C TYR A 69 -5.42 -7.68 -3.87
N GLU A 70 -5.93 -8.46 -2.93
CA GLU A 70 -5.94 -8.12 -1.50
C GLU A 70 -4.53 -7.96 -0.94
N GLN A 71 -3.62 -8.85 -1.32
CA GLN A 71 -2.24 -8.81 -0.85
C GLN A 71 -1.50 -7.54 -1.33
N CYS A 72 -1.81 -7.04 -2.52
CA CYS A 72 -1.05 -5.98 -3.17
C CYS A 72 -1.73 -4.61 -3.16
N ARG A 73 -3.01 -4.50 -2.78
CA ARG A 73 -3.68 -3.20 -2.56
C ARG A 73 -3.21 -2.51 -1.27
N ARG A 74 -2.99 -3.28 -0.19
CA ARG A 74 -2.70 -2.74 1.16
C ARG A 74 -1.34 -2.04 1.30
N PRO A 75 -0.23 -2.59 0.74
CA PRO A 75 1.07 -1.92 0.82
C PRO A 75 1.06 -0.57 0.11
N ALA A 76 0.47 -0.51 -1.08
CA ALA A 76 0.41 0.72 -1.87
C ALA A 76 -0.51 1.78 -1.21
N GLU A 77 -1.65 1.39 -0.61
CA GLU A 77 -2.45 2.31 0.22
C GLU A 77 -1.66 2.87 1.42
N SER A 78 -0.79 2.06 2.03
CA SER A 78 0.04 2.51 3.15
C SER A 78 1.14 3.47 2.71
N GLU A 79 1.77 3.24 1.56
CA GLU A 79 2.78 4.14 0.98
C GLU A 79 2.17 5.47 0.55
N GLU A 80 0.99 5.46 -0.06
CA GLU A 80 0.25 6.69 -0.40
C GLU A 80 -0.07 7.51 0.85
N ARG A 81 -0.60 6.85 1.90
CA ARG A 81 -0.86 7.49 3.19
C ARG A 81 0.41 8.09 3.79
N GLN A 82 1.53 7.36 3.80
CA GLN A 82 2.81 7.86 4.30
C GLN A 82 3.28 9.09 3.52
N ARG A 83 3.22 9.06 2.18
CA ARG A 83 3.58 10.21 1.34
C ARG A 83 2.72 11.45 1.65
N TYR A 84 1.42 11.25 1.88
CA TYR A 84 0.52 12.33 2.28
C TYR A 84 0.90 12.92 3.64
N GLU A 85 1.19 12.06 4.63
CA GLU A 85 1.59 12.47 5.98
C GLU A 85 2.94 13.21 5.97
N ASP A 86 3.92 12.74 5.19
CA ASP A 86 5.23 13.38 5.02
C ASP A 86 5.13 14.75 4.34
N ALA A 87 4.37 14.86 3.26
CA ALA A 87 4.15 16.13 2.56
C ALA A 87 3.50 17.18 3.49
N ARG A 88 2.55 16.75 4.31
CA ARG A 88 1.91 17.59 5.32
C ARG A 88 2.89 18.02 6.41
N GLY A 89 3.70 17.11 6.92
CA GLY A 89 4.71 17.39 7.95
C GLY A 89 5.75 18.42 7.49
N ASN A 90 6.28 18.24 6.28
CA ASN A 90 7.26 19.16 5.67
C ASN A 90 6.72 20.59 5.54
N HIS A 91 5.44 20.75 5.18
CA HIS A 91 4.82 22.08 5.06
C HIS A 91 4.76 22.80 6.41
N HIS A 92 4.33 22.10 7.46
CA HIS A 92 4.29 22.65 8.82
C HIS A 92 5.68 23.04 9.34
N GLU A 93 6.71 22.22 9.07
CA GLU A 93 8.08 22.52 9.49
C GLU A 93 8.65 23.75 8.78
N HIS A 94 8.41 23.89 7.47
CA HIS A 94 8.86 25.03 6.69
C HIS A 94 8.21 26.34 7.17
N ASP A 95 6.91 26.33 7.43
CA ASP A 95 6.18 27.50 7.94
C ASP A 95 6.67 27.91 9.33
N TRP A 96 6.91 26.95 10.21
CA TRP A 96 7.49 27.20 11.53
C TRP A 96 8.87 27.85 11.43
N ARG A 97 9.75 27.33 10.55
CA ARG A 97 11.08 27.91 10.32
C ARG A 97 10.99 29.36 9.82
N GLN A 98 10.12 29.63 8.85
CA GLN A 98 9.92 31.00 8.36
C GLN A 98 9.44 31.96 9.46
N GLN A 99 8.52 31.52 10.33
CA GLN A 99 8.04 32.34 11.43
C GLN A 99 9.16 32.67 12.42
N LYS A 100 10.00 31.69 12.75
CA LYS A 100 11.18 31.92 13.60
C LYS A 100 12.15 32.93 12.99
N ASP A 101 12.47 32.79 11.70
CA ASP A 101 13.41 33.68 11.02
C ASP A 101 12.85 35.12 10.94
N ARG A 102 11.54 35.27 10.70
CA ARG A 102 10.87 36.58 10.73
C ARG A 102 10.91 37.20 12.12
N ALA A 103 10.66 36.43 13.17
CA ALA A 103 10.72 36.90 14.55
C ALA A 103 12.14 37.33 14.94
N LEU A 104 13.16 36.55 14.55
CA LEU A 104 14.56 36.90 14.75
C LEU A 104 14.93 38.19 14.01
N GLY A 105 14.53 38.32 12.74
CA GLY A 105 14.79 39.53 11.96
C GLY A 105 14.05 40.77 12.47
N GLN A 106 12.89 40.61 13.11
CA GLN A 106 12.21 41.71 13.80
C GLN A 106 12.97 42.13 15.07
N ALA A 107 13.43 41.17 15.87
CA ALA A 107 14.22 41.44 17.06
C ALA A 107 15.51 42.21 16.72
N LEU A 108 16.27 41.74 15.72
CA LEU A 108 17.53 42.37 15.28
C LEU A 108 17.36 43.75 14.64
N ARG A 109 16.15 44.10 14.16
CA ARG A 109 15.84 45.44 13.60
C ARG A 109 15.28 46.40 14.65
N GLY A 110 14.91 45.90 15.82
CA GLY A 110 14.42 46.68 16.94
C GLY A 110 15.51 47.18 17.89
N GLU A 111 16.78 46.89 17.57
CA GLU A 111 17.98 47.33 18.30
C GLU A 111 18.67 48.50 17.59
#